data_AF-A0A2T1CRW2-F1
#
_entry.id   AF-A0A2T1CRW2-F1
#
_cell.length_a   1.000
_cell.length_b   1.000
_cell.length_c   1.000
_cell.angle_alpha   90.00
_cell.angle_beta   90.00
_cell.angle_gamma   90.00
#
_symmetry.space_group_name_H-M   'P 1'
#
loop_
_entity.id
_entity.type
_entity.pdbx_description
1 polymer ?
#
loop_
_entity_poly.entity_id
_entity_poly.type
_entity_poly.pdbx_seq_one_letter_code
_entity_poly.pdbx_strand_id
1 'polypeptide(L)' 'MQKKGQYSIRVNDRWRICFKWQDGEASDVEIVDYH' A
#
# COMPACT_ATOMS: atom_id res chain seq x y z
N MET A 1 -18.27 -3.08 3.99
CA MET A 1 -17.65 -4.12 3.15
C MET A 1 -16.14 -4.07 3.43
N GLN A 2 -15.59 -5.08 4.11
CA GLN A 2 -14.18 -5.09 4.51
C GLN A 2 -13.28 -5.15 3.27
N LYS A 3 -12.37 -4.18 3.11
CA LYS A 3 -11.27 -4.25 2.14
C LYS A 3 -10.21 -5.26 2.64
N LYS A 4 -10.57 -6.55 2.67
CA LYS A 4 -9.59 -7.62 2.88
C LYS A 4 -8.64 -7.59 1.68
N GLY A 5 -7.35 -7.34 1.92
CA GLY A 5 -6.33 -7.30 0.87
C GLY A 5 -5.65 -5.95 0.65
N GLN A 6 -5.98 -4.88 1.38
CA GLN A 6 -5.21 -3.63 1.33
C GLN A 6 -4.13 -3.62 2.42
N TYR A 7 -2.89 -3.33 2.01
CA TYR A 7 -1.70 -3.29 2.84
C TYR A 7 -1.04 -1.92 2.71
N SER A 8 -0.43 -1.45 3.81
CA SER A 8 0.36 -0.23 3.80
C SER A 8 1.69 -0.46 4.48
N ILE A 9 2.79 -0.14 3.80
CA ILE A 9 4.14 -0.17 4.35
C ILE A 9 4.58 1.28 4.56
N ARG A 10 5.04 1.57 5.78
CA ARG A 10 5.68 2.84 6.11
C ARG A 10 7.17 2.70 5.88
N VAL A 11 7.72 3.48 4.95
CA VAL A 11 9.15 3.44 4.60
C VAL A 11 9.94 4.38 5.51
N ASN A 12 9.40 5.56 5.80
CA ASN A 12 9.92 6.52 6.78
C ASN A 12 8.79 7.51 7.18
N ASP A 13 9.13 8.63 7.80
CA ASP A 13 8.15 9.64 8.21
C ASP A 13 7.49 10.42 7.07
N ARG A 14 7.98 10.29 5.84
CA ARG A 14 7.48 11.03 4.67
C ARG A 14 6.82 10.12 3.63
N TRP A 15 7.23 8.86 3.57
CA TRP A 15 6.85 7.94 2.51
C TRP A 15 5.99 6.79 3.02
N ARG A 16 4.83 6.61 2.37
CA ARG A 16 3.93 5.47 2.58
C ARG A 16 3.61 4.80 1.25
N ILE A 17 3.77 3.50 1.22
CA ILE A 17 3.37 2.66 0.08
C ILE A 17 2.06 2.00 0.45
N CYS A 18 1.02 2.20 -0.36
CA CYS A 18 -0.25 1.50 -0.27
C CYS A 18 -0.34 0.52 -1.43
N PHE A 19 -0.70 -0.73 -1.18
CA PHE A 19 -0.87 -1.73 -2.23
C PHE A 19 -1.97 -2.72 -1.86
N LYS A 20 -2.48 -3.42 -2.86
CA LYS A 20 -3.33 -4.58 -2.68
C LYS A 20 -2.52 -5.85 -2.85
N TRP A 21 -2.80 -6.85 -2.02
CA TRP A 21 -2.25 -8.19 -2.20
C TRP A 21 -3.38 -9.10 -2.69
N GLN A 22 -3.19 -9.66 -3.88
CA GLN A 22 -4.13 -10.58 -4.49
C GLN A 22 -3.35 -11.69 -5.19
N ASP A 23 -3.75 -12.94 -4.96
CA ASP A 23 -3.23 -14.12 -5.67
C ASP A 23 -1.69 -14.26 -5.66
N GLY A 24 -1.04 -13.77 -4.61
CA GLY A 24 0.42 -13.84 -4.43
C GLY A 24 1.18 -12.68 -5.09
N GLU A 25 0.47 -11.71 -5.66
CA GLU A 25 1.05 -10.54 -6.32
C GLU A 25 0.57 -9.22 -5.68
N ALA A 26 1.40 -8.18 -5.80
CA ALA A 26 1.06 -6.84 -5.37
C ALA A 26 0.44 -6.05 -6.54
N SER A 27 -0.81 -5.63 -6.40
CA SER A 27 -1.54 -4.80 -7.37
C SER A 27 -1.88 -3.43 -6.76
N ASP A 28 -2.22 -2.44 -7.60
CA ASP A 28 -2.56 -1.07 -7.18
C ASP A 28 -1.53 -0.44 -6.22
N VAL A 29 -0.24 -0.54 -6.56
CA VAL A 29 0.84 0.04 -5.76
C VAL A 29 0.88 1.55 -5.96
N GLU A 30 0.53 2.30 -4.92
CA GLU A 30 0.58 3.76 -4.87
C GLU A 30 1.67 4.20 -3.87
N ILE A 31 2.56 5.08 -4.31
CA ILE A 31 3.55 5.74 -3.45
C ILE A 31 3.04 7.13 -3.14
N VAL A 32 2.76 7.39 -1.87
CA VAL A 32 2.36 8.73 -1.40
C VAL A 32 3.56 9.36 -0.70
N ASP A 33 4.02 10.48 -1.27
CA ASP A 33 4.96 11.41 -0.64
C ASP A 33 4.17 12.55 0.00
N TYR A 34 4.46 12.84 1.26
CA TYR A 34 4.06 14.08 1.89
C TYR A 34 5.28 15.02 1.87
N HIS A 35 5.23 16.05 1.01
CA HIS A 35 6.16 17.18 1.03
C HIS A 35 5.75 18.22 2.07
#